data_AF-A0A8T5BIU4-F1
#
_entry.id   AF-A0A8T5BIU4-F1
#
_cell.length_a   1.000
_cell.length_b   1.000
_cell.length_c   1.000
_cell.angle_alpha   90.00
_cell.angle_beta   90.00
_cell.angle_gamma   90.00
#
_symmetry.space_group_name_H-M   'P 1'
#
loop_
_entity.id
_entity.type
_entity.pdbx_description
1 polymer ?
#
loop_
_entity_poly.entity_id
_entity_poly.type
_entity_poly.pdbx_seq_one_letter_code
_entity_poly.pdbx_strand_id
1 'polypeptide(L)'
;MSVEPFKRGPIERMDLVHVAIGGAICFGITILVLDIVYNGLLNLLYSLNMAGVTFFMENYVIARALLIFGVVYLTSGFCGGLYTGYNVYANLKILLIVPAVISTIGYTLIVLVIANYPVTSELISMIVLQLIGNTIGSFLGGYSINWKFLTTESNAESPDKFTLEMPRK
;
A
#
# COMPACT_ATOMS: atom_id res chain seq x y z
N MET A 1 21.59 18.66 -11.86
CA MET A 1 21.09 19.13 -10.55
C MET A 1 21.43 18.05 -9.54
N SER A 2 22.53 18.21 -8.81
CA SER A 2 23.05 17.21 -7.87
C SER A 2 22.21 17.25 -6.60
N VAL A 3 21.43 16.20 -6.37
CA VAL A 3 20.72 16.01 -5.09
C VAL A 3 21.72 15.43 -4.11
N GLU A 4 22.07 16.20 -3.07
CA GLU A 4 23.06 15.83 -2.06
C GLU A 4 22.67 14.55 -1.29
N PRO A 5 23.67 13.77 -0.81
CA PRO A 5 23.43 12.53 -0.09
C PRO A 5 22.69 12.77 1.24
N PHE A 6 21.70 11.90 1.46
CA PHE A 6 20.57 12.10 2.35
C PHE A 6 20.95 12.00 3.83
N LYS A 7 20.96 13.13 4.55
CA LYS A 7 21.11 13.15 6.01
C LYS A 7 19.79 12.65 6.63
N ARG A 8 19.82 11.55 7.40
CA ARG A 8 18.70 11.15 8.26
C ARG A 8 18.51 12.20 9.36
N GLY A 9 17.84 13.29 9.02
CA GLY A 9 17.47 14.37 9.94
C GLY A 9 16.26 13.99 10.81
N PRO A 10 15.94 14.82 11.83
CA PRO A 10 14.68 14.69 12.56
C PRO A 10 13.49 14.85 11.60
N ILE A 11 12.38 14.16 11.88
CA ILE A 11 11.15 14.26 11.08
C ILE A 11 10.69 15.72 11.09
N GLU A 12 10.61 16.34 9.92
CA GLU A 12 10.16 17.71 9.79
C GLU A 12 8.63 17.75 9.78
N ARG A 13 8.03 18.84 10.27
CA ARG A 13 6.55 18.96 10.29
C ARG A 13 5.94 18.82 8.90
N MET A 14 6.68 19.19 7.86
CA MET A 14 6.23 19.13 6.48
C MET A 14 6.14 17.68 5.97
N ASP A 15 7.05 16.80 6.39
CA ASP A 15 6.99 15.36 6.06
C ASP A 15 5.70 14.73 6.60
N LEU A 16 5.28 15.12 7.80
CA LEU A 16 4.04 14.63 8.42
C LEU A 16 2.80 15.01 7.60
N VAL A 17 2.80 16.20 7.00
CA VAL A 17 1.71 16.67 6.14
C VAL A 17 1.67 15.85 4.85
N HIS A 18 2.82 15.60 4.22
CA HIS A 18 2.87 14.77 3.00
C HIS A 18 2.43 13.33 3.26
N VAL A 19 2.81 12.76 4.40
CA VAL A 19 2.35 11.43 4.82
C VAL A 19 0.84 11.41 5.04
N ALA A 20 0.27 12.44 5.67
CA ALA A 20 -1.17 12.57 5.86
C ALA A 20 -1.92 12.67 4.52
N ILE A 21 -1.39 13.43 3.55
CA ILE A 21 -1.93 13.51 2.19
C ILE A 21 -1.84 12.15 1.49
N GLY A 22 -0.73 11.43 1.63
CA GLY A 22 -0.59 10.06 1.12
C GLY A 22 -1.66 9.10 1.67
N GLY A 23 -1.97 9.23 2.96
CA GLY A 23 -3.08 8.52 3.60
C GLY A 23 -4.45 8.91 3.05
N ALA A 24 -4.69 10.20 2.81
CA ALA A 24 -5.93 10.68 2.21
C ALA A 24 -6.11 10.18 0.76
N ILE A 25 -5.03 10.12 -0.02
CA ILE A 25 -5.03 9.54 -1.38
C ILE A 25 -5.38 8.05 -1.31
N CYS A 26 -4.70 7.29 -0.44
CA CYS A 26 -4.96 5.86 -0.22
C CYS A 26 -6.44 5.62 0.14
N PHE A 27 -6.97 6.41 1.07
CA PHE A 27 -8.37 6.36 1.47
C PHE A 27 -9.33 6.69 0.32
N GLY A 28 -9.10 7.79 -0.38
CA GLY A 28 -9.95 8.22 -1.49
C GLY A 28 -10.02 7.19 -2.60
N ILE A 29 -8.88 6.61 -2.99
CA ILE A 29 -8.82 5.54 -4.00
C ILE A 29 -9.55 4.30 -3.51
N THR A 30 -9.36 3.91 -2.25
CA THR A 30 -10.07 2.77 -1.67
C THR A 30 -11.57 2.93 -1.87
N ILE A 31 -12.16 4.05 -1.47
CA ILE A 31 -13.62 4.26 -1.56
C ILE A 31 -14.11 4.26 -3.00
N LEU A 32 -13.41 4.97 -3.90
CA LEU A 32 -13.81 5.07 -5.30
C LEU A 32 -13.73 3.72 -6.02
N VAL A 33 -12.64 2.98 -5.83
CA VAL A 33 -12.41 1.72 -6.56
C VAL A 33 -13.22 0.58 -5.94
N LEU A 34 -13.47 0.60 -4.63
CA LEU A 34 -14.25 -0.45 -3.97
C LEU A 34 -15.67 -0.58 -4.55
N ASP A 35 -16.36 0.53 -4.77
CA ASP A 35 -17.70 0.55 -5.36
C ASP A 35 -17.70 0.01 -6.80
N ILE A 36 -16.71 0.45 -7.59
CA ILE A 36 -16.51 -0.02 -8.97
C ILE A 36 -16.27 -1.53 -8.99
N VAL A 37 -15.47 -2.08 -8.09
CA VAL A 37 -15.19 -3.53 -8.05
C VAL A 37 -16.40 -4.31 -7.52
N TYR A 38 -17.11 -3.79 -6.53
CA TYR A 38 -18.32 -4.42 -5.97
C TYR A 38 -19.39 -4.62 -7.04
N ASN A 39 -19.73 -3.56 -7.77
CA ASN A 39 -20.80 -3.59 -8.77
C ASN A 39 -20.29 -4.05 -10.15
N GLY A 40 -19.05 -3.68 -10.50
CA GLY A 40 -18.43 -3.99 -11.78
C GLY A 40 -18.17 -5.48 -11.97
N LEU A 41 -17.82 -6.24 -10.92
CA LEU A 41 -17.61 -7.68 -11.05
C LEU A 41 -18.89 -8.42 -11.47
N LEU A 42 -20.03 -8.09 -10.85
CA LEU A 42 -21.33 -8.66 -11.21
C LEU A 42 -21.70 -8.27 -12.64
N ASN A 43 -21.57 -6.99 -12.99
CA ASN A 43 -21.87 -6.50 -14.33
C ASN A 43 -20.99 -7.17 -15.40
N LEU A 44 -19.71 -7.39 -15.10
CA LEU A 44 -18.78 -8.10 -15.98
C LEU A 44 -19.22 -9.57 -16.18
N LEU A 45 -19.57 -10.27 -15.09
CA LEU A 45 -20.06 -11.65 -15.16
C LEU A 45 -21.35 -11.77 -15.97
N TYR A 46 -22.28 -10.82 -15.81
CA TYR A 46 -23.50 -10.75 -16.63
C TYR A 46 -23.18 -10.50 -18.10
N SER A 47 -22.28 -9.55 -18.40
CA SER A 47 -21.88 -9.24 -19.77
C SER A 47 -21.19 -10.42 -20.47
N LEU A 48 -20.50 -11.28 -19.71
CA LEU A 48 -19.84 -12.48 -20.22
C LEU A 48 -20.76 -13.72 -20.24
N ASN A 49 -22.05 -13.59 -19.87
CA ASN A 49 -22.99 -14.71 -19.67
C ASN A 49 -22.47 -15.77 -18.67
N MET A 50 -21.65 -15.35 -17.69
CA MET A 50 -21.05 -16.20 -16.66
C MET A 50 -21.68 -15.98 -15.28
N ALA A 51 -22.86 -15.36 -15.21
CA ALA A 51 -23.55 -15.10 -13.95
C ALA A 51 -23.79 -16.38 -13.13
N GLY A 52 -23.84 -17.56 -13.77
CA GLY A 52 -23.92 -18.86 -13.10
C GLY A 52 -22.82 -19.13 -12.06
N VAL A 53 -21.66 -18.47 -12.16
CA VAL A 53 -20.56 -18.60 -11.19
C VAL A 53 -20.98 -18.13 -9.78
N THR A 54 -21.95 -17.21 -9.67
CA THR A 54 -22.42 -16.71 -8.37
C THR A 54 -23.21 -17.75 -7.57
N PHE A 55 -23.67 -18.84 -8.20
CA PHE A 55 -24.33 -19.94 -7.48
C PHE A 55 -23.37 -20.69 -6.54
N PHE A 56 -22.07 -20.73 -6.86
CA PHE A 56 -21.05 -21.31 -6.01
C PHE A 56 -20.58 -20.27 -4.98
N MET A 57 -21.46 -19.94 -4.02
CA MET A 57 -21.29 -18.80 -3.12
C MET A 57 -19.94 -18.77 -2.39
N GLU A 58 -19.46 -19.90 -1.86
CA GLU A 58 -18.18 -19.95 -1.14
C GLU A 58 -16.99 -19.54 -2.02
N ASN A 59 -16.87 -20.15 -3.20
CA ASN A 59 -15.80 -19.86 -4.15
C ASN A 59 -15.92 -18.43 -4.72
N TYR A 60 -17.15 -17.98 -4.97
CA TYR A 60 -17.41 -16.63 -5.46
C TYR A 60 -16.98 -15.57 -4.45
N VAL A 61 -17.30 -15.74 -3.17
CA VAL A 61 -16.91 -14.80 -2.10
C VAL A 61 -15.39 -14.72 -1.95
N ILE A 62 -14.69 -15.85 -2.00
CA ILE A 62 -13.22 -15.89 -1.92
C ILE A 62 -12.59 -15.19 -3.13
N ALA A 63 -13.03 -15.50 -4.35
CA ALA A 63 -12.50 -14.89 -5.57
C ALA A 63 -12.74 -13.37 -5.58
N ARG A 64 -13.92 -12.94 -5.13
CA ARG A 64 -14.30 -11.54 -5.00
C ARG A 64 -13.44 -10.82 -3.96
N ALA A 65 -13.15 -11.46 -2.82
CA ALA A 65 -12.26 -10.92 -1.81
C ALA A 65 -10.81 -10.76 -2.33
N LEU A 66 -10.31 -11.73 -3.11
CA LEU A 66 -8.99 -11.64 -3.75
C LEU A 66 -8.93 -10.51 -4.78
N LEU A 67 -9.98 -10.31 -5.56
CA LEU A 67 -10.06 -9.19 -6.50
C LEU A 67 -10.09 -7.85 -5.78
N ILE A 68 -10.87 -7.71 -4.70
CA ILE A 68 -10.89 -6.49 -3.90
C ILE A 68 -9.49 -6.24 -3.29
N PHE A 69 -8.84 -7.28 -2.76
CA PHE A 69 -7.50 -7.16 -2.22
C PHE A 69 -6.49 -6.64 -3.25
N GLY A 70 -6.46 -7.25 -4.44
CA GLY A 70 -5.50 -6.86 -5.48
C GLY A 70 -5.83 -5.53 -6.15
N VAL A 71 -7.09 -5.32 -6.53
CA VAL A 71 -7.51 -4.17 -7.34
C VAL A 71 -7.77 -2.93 -6.50
N VAL A 72 -8.24 -3.07 -5.26
CA VAL A 72 -8.60 -1.94 -4.40
C VAL A 72 -7.49 -1.69 -3.39
N TYR A 73 -7.20 -2.65 -2.52
CA TYR A 73 -6.33 -2.40 -1.36
C TYR A 73 -4.86 -2.26 -1.77
N LEU A 74 -4.37 -3.16 -2.62
CA LEU A 74 -2.98 -3.11 -3.07
C LEU A 74 -2.71 -1.86 -3.93
N THR A 75 -3.61 -1.51 -4.86
CA THR A 75 -3.44 -0.33 -5.73
C THR A 75 -3.57 0.99 -4.95
N SER A 76 -4.52 1.10 -4.03
CA SER A 76 -4.70 2.30 -3.21
C SER A 76 -3.51 2.54 -2.29
N GLY A 77 -3.05 1.47 -1.62
CA GLY A 77 -1.80 1.47 -0.86
C GLY A 77 -0.63 1.90 -1.73
N PHE A 78 -0.49 1.32 -2.93
CA PHE A 78 0.57 1.66 -3.87
C PHE A 78 0.58 3.15 -4.22
N CYS A 79 -0.56 3.74 -4.59
CA CYS A 79 -0.64 5.16 -4.92
C CYS A 79 -0.33 6.07 -3.71
N GLY A 80 -0.84 5.75 -2.52
CA GLY A 80 -0.54 6.51 -1.30
C GLY A 80 0.94 6.42 -0.88
N GLY A 81 1.53 5.23 -0.99
CA GLY A 81 2.94 5.00 -0.74
C GLY A 81 3.85 5.66 -1.78
N LEU A 82 3.44 5.68 -3.05
CA LEU A 82 4.14 6.37 -4.14
C LEU A 82 4.24 7.87 -3.86
N TYR A 83 3.13 8.51 -3.50
CA TYR A 83 3.12 9.94 -3.14
C TYR A 83 4.00 10.21 -1.91
N THR A 84 3.91 9.35 -0.90
CA THR A 84 4.68 9.50 0.34
C THR A 84 6.17 9.32 0.08
N GLY A 85 6.58 8.30 -0.67
CA GLY A 85 7.99 8.05 -1.01
C GLY A 85 8.60 9.04 -2.00
N TYR A 86 7.78 9.80 -2.73
CA TYR A 86 8.26 10.92 -3.55
C TYR A 86 8.60 12.15 -2.72
N ASN A 87 7.80 12.47 -1.71
CA ASN A 87 7.94 13.72 -0.96
C ASN A 87 8.69 13.56 0.36
N VAL A 88 8.76 12.34 0.90
CA VAL A 88 9.34 12.05 2.21
C VAL A 88 10.43 11.00 2.07
N TYR A 89 11.58 11.32 2.62
CA TYR A 89 12.79 10.50 2.45
C TYR A 89 13.41 10.10 3.80
N ALA A 90 13.16 10.86 4.87
CA ALA A 90 13.58 10.51 6.23
C ALA A 90 12.71 9.40 6.83
N ASN A 91 13.31 8.38 7.44
CA ASN A 91 12.60 7.28 8.13
C ASN A 91 11.47 6.63 7.32
N LEU A 92 11.66 6.52 6.00
CA LEU A 92 10.64 6.08 5.05
C LEU A 92 10.00 4.73 5.42
N LYS A 93 10.77 3.78 5.97
CA LYS A 93 10.27 2.47 6.44
C LYS A 93 9.09 2.58 7.41
N ILE A 94 9.17 3.51 8.36
CA ILE A 94 8.16 3.69 9.40
C ILE A 94 6.99 4.52 8.84
N LEU A 95 7.31 5.54 8.05
CA LEU A 95 6.32 6.46 7.49
C LEU A 95 5.44 5.81 6.42
N LEU A 96 5.91 4.77 5.72
CA LEU A 96 5.12 4.04 4.72
C LEU A 96 3.94 3.25 5.32
N ILE A 97 3.96 2.94 6.61
CA ILE A 97 2.83 2.28 7.29
C ILE A 97 1.70 3.29 7.54
N VAL A 98 2.03 4.57 7.72
CA VAL A 98 1.05 5.60 8.13
C VAL A 98 -0.06 5.80 7.09
N PRO A 99 0.19 5.89 5.77
CA PRO A 99 -0.87 5.95 4.76
C PRO A 99 -1.85 4.78 4.84
N ALA A 100 -1.35 3.57 5.10
CA ALA A 100 -2.19 2.39 5.23
C ALA A 100 -3.09 2.47 6.47
N VAL A 101 -2.52 2.88 7.61
CA VAL A 101 -3.27 3.06 8.87
C VAL A 101 -4.35 4.14 8.74
N ILE A 102 -4.03 5.30 8.16
CA ILE A 102 -5.00 6.38 7.93
C ILE A 102 -6.16 5.87 7.07
N SER A 103 -5.87 5.16 5.98
CA SER A 103 -6.90 4.60 5.12
C SER A 103 -7.78 3.58 5.84
N THR A 104 -7.20 2.67 6.63
CA THR A 104 -7.95 1.65 7.36
C THR A 104 -8.85 2.29 8.43
N ILE A 105 -8.36 3.29 9.17
CA ILE A 105 -9.16 4.03 10.15
C ILE A 105 -10.31 4.74 9.44
N GLY A 106 -10.02 5.46 8.34
CA GLY A 106 -11.05 6.15 7.57
C GLY A 106 -12.14 5.20 7.07
N TYR A 107 -11.75 4.05 6.51
CA TYR A 107 -12.70 3.04 6.04
C TYR A 107 -13.54 2.46 7.18
N THR A 108 -12.90 2.12 8.30
CA THR A 108 -13.57 1.58 9.49
C THR A 108 -14.61 2.56 10.02
N LEU A 109 -14.28 3.85 10.07
CA LEU A 109 -15.22 4.90 10.48
C LEU A 109 -16.42 5.00 9.54
N ILE A 110 -16.22 4.94 8.23
CA ILE A 110 -17.33 4.91 7.27
C ILE A 110 -18.24 3.71 7.53
N VAL A 111 -17.67 2.51 7.65
CA VAL A 111 -18.46 1.29 7.77
C VAL A 111 -19.22 1.21 9.10
N LEU A 112 -18.59 1.60 10.21
CA LEU A 112 -19.22 1.54 11.53
C LEU A 112 -20.20 2.69 11.78
N VAL A 113 -19.84 3.91 11.41
CA VAL A 113 -20.62 5.11 11.78
C VAL A 113 -21.68 5.42 10.72
N ILE A 114 -21.31 5.38 9.44
CA ILE A 114 -22.21 5.80 8.35
C ILE A 114 -23.08 4.63 7.91
N ALA A 115 -22.48 3.47 7.65
CA ALA A 115 -23.23 2.29 7.20
C ALA A 115 -23.88 1.51 8.36
N ASN A 116 -23.58 1.88 9.61
CA ASN A 116 -24.09 1.23 10.83
C ASN A 116 -23.94 -0.31 10.78
N TYR A 117 -22.82 -0.78 10.23
CA TYR A 117 -22.58 -2.20 10.03
C TYR A 117 -22.23 -2.87 11.37
N PRO A 118 -22.87 -4.00 11.74
CA PRO A 118 -22.58 -4.67 12.99
C PRO A 118 -21.14 -5.19 13.03
N VAL A 119 -20.54 -5.14 14.23
CA VAL A 119 -19.19 -5.70 14.44
C VAL A 119 -19.27 -7.22 14.40
N THR A 120 -19.00 -7.80 13.24
CA THR A 120 -18.97 -9.25 12.99
C THR A 120 -17.55 -9.73 12.69
N SER A 121 -17.33 -11.05 12.73
CA SER A 121 -16.07 -11.66 12.31
C SER A 121 -15.72 -11.31 10.85
N GLU A 122 -16.73 -11.19 9.98
CA GLU A 122 -16.55 -10.79 8.58
C GLU A 122 -15.99 -9.36 8.46
N LEU A 123 -16.52 -8.42 9.24
CA LEU A 123 -16.01 -7.04 9.27
C LEU A 123 -14.53 -7.01 9.69
N ILE A 124 -14.19 -7.78 10.73
CA ILE A 124 -12.80 -7.89 11.22
C ILE A 124 -11.91 -8.44 10.10
N SER A 125 -12.33 -9.49 9.41
CA SER A 125 -11.58 -10.05 8.28
C SER A 125 -11.38 -9.02 7.16
N MET A 126 -12.40 -8.22 6.82
CA MET A 126 -12.29 -7.17 5.81
C MET A 126 -11.29 -6.08 6.21
N ILE A 127 -11.34 -5.60 7.46
CA ILE A 127 -10.42 -4.57 7.98
C ILE A 127 -8.98 -5.09 7.99
N VAL A 128 -8.76 -6.34 8.41
CA VAL A 128 -7.43 -6.96 8.40
C VAL A 128 -6.90 -7.08 6.98
N LEU A 129 -7.72 -7.56 6.05
CA LEU A 129 -7.34 -7.74 4.65
C LEU A 129 -7.00 -6.40 3.98
N GLN A 130 -7.77 -5.35 4.30
CA GLN A 130 -7.49 -3.98 3.85
C GLN A 130 -6.18 -3.45 4.43
N LEU A 131 -5.95 -3.59 5.73
CA LEU A 131 -4.73 -3.12 6.36
C LEU A 131 -3.49 -3.77 5.75
N ILE A 132 -3.52 -5.09 5.56
CA ILE A 132 -2.42 -5.84 4.94
C ILE A 132 -2.22 -5.39 3.50
N GLY A 133 -3.28 -5.32 2.70
CA GLY A 133 -3.21 -4.94 1.29
C GLY A 133 -2.65 -3.53 1.11
N ASN A 134 -3.16 -2.57 1.87
CA ASN A 134 -2.71 -1.18 1.83
C ASN A 134 -1.26 -1.04 2.32
N THR A 135 -0.85 -1.82 3.32
CA THR A 135 0.53 -1.80 3.83
C THR A 135 1.50 -2.33 2.77
N ILE A 136 1.23 -3.50 2.21
CA ILE A 136 2.04 -4.10 1.14
C ILE A 136 2.10 -3.16 -0.06
N GLY A 137 0.95 -2.63 -0.50
CA GLY A 137 0.86 -1.64 -1.56
C GLY A 137 1.72 -0.42 -1.28
N SER A 138 1.58 0.18 -0.08
CA SER A 138 2.33 1.37 0.30
C SER A 138 3.84 1.14 0.24
N PHE A 139 4.33 0.03 0.78
CA PHE A 139 5.75 -0.33 0.66
C PHE A 139 6.21 -0.49 -0.80
N LEU A 140 5.43 -1.18 -1.64
CA LEU A 140 5.73 -1.31 -3.06
C LEU A 140 5.81 0.06 -3.76
N GLY A 141 4.86 0.96 -3.47
CA GLY A 141 4.81 2.31 -4.01
C GLY A 141 6.00 3.15 -3.57
N GLY A 142 6.26 3.22 -2.27
CA GLY A 142 7.35 4.03 -1.71
C GLY A 142 8.73 3.61 -2.19
N TYR A 143 8.97 2.29 -2.29
CA TYR A 143 10.25 1.78 -2.76
C TYR A 143 10.44 1.84 -4.28
N SER A 144 9.36 1.88 -5.06
CA SER A 144 9.47 2.02 -6.51
C SER A 144 10.15 3.35 -6.92
N ILE A 145 9.91 4.43 -6.17
CA ILE A 145 10.55 5.73 -6.40
C ILE A 145 11.95 5.79 -5.80
N ASN A 146 12.16 5.21 -4.62
CA ASN A 146 13.42 5.31 -3.89
C ASN A 146 14.48 4.25 -4.30
N TRP A 147 14.20 3.45 -5.33
CA TRP A 147 15.03 2.31 -5.75
C TRP A 147 16.49 2.69 -6.06
N LYS A 148 16.73 3.87 -6.65
CA LYS A 148 18.08 4.35 -7.01
C LYS A 148 18.94 4.74 -5.81
N PHE A 149 18.34 5.20 -4.72
CA PHE A 149 19.09 5.62 -3.54
C PHE A 149 19.43 4.41 -2.66
N LEU A 150 18.57 3.39 -2.62
CA LEU A 150 18.85 2.11 -1.95
C LEU A 150 19.98 1.32 -2.61
N THR A 151 20.07 1.35 -3.95
CA THR A 151 21.18 0.70 -4.68
C THR A 151 22.51 1.43 -4.50
N THR A 152 22.48 2.73 -4.19
CA THR A 152 23.69 3.50 -3.90
C THR A 152 24.20 3.21 -2.49
N GLU A 153 23.30 3.05 -1.49
CA GLU A 153 23.68 2.58 -0.13
C GLU A 153 24.24 1.14 -0.16
N SER A 154 23.61 0.21 -0.89
CA SER A 154 24.09 -1.18 -0.99
C SER A 154 25.46 -1.31 -1.66
N ASN A 155 25.80 -0.43 -2.60
CA ASN A 155 27.13 -0.43 -3.24
C ASN A 155 28.16 0.41 -2.46
N ALA A 156 27.73 1.38 -1.65
CA ALA A 156 28.61 2.15 -0.77
C ALA A 156 29.03 1.37 0.49
N GLU A 157 28.29 0.32 0.87
CA GLU A 157 28.73 -0.67 1.89
C GLU A 157 29.67 -1.75 1.33
N SER A 158 29.98 -1.76 0.02
CA SER A 158 30.96 -2.69 -0.57
C SER A 158 32.29 -2.05 -1.03
N PRO A 159 32.98 -1.18 -0.26
CA PRO A 159 34.36 -0.82 -0.58
C PRO A 159 35.37 -1.84 -0.03
N ASP A 160 34.95 -2.92 0.65
CA ASP A 160 35.84 -4.06 0.94
C ASP A 160 35.75 -5.09 -0.18
N LYS A 161 36.20 -4.65 -1.35
CA LYS A 161 36.77 -5.55 -2.34
C LYS A 161 37.96 -6.21 -1.64
N PHE A 162 37.78 -7.44 -1.16
CA PHE A 162 38.83 -8.33 -0.64
C PHE A 162 40.07 -8.30 -1.55
N THR A 163 40.98 -7.35 -1.33
CA THR A 163 42.35 -7.41 -1.80
C THR A 163 43.08 -8.26 -0.78
N LEU A 164 42.98 -9.57 -0.95
CA LEU A 164 43.94 -10.49 -0.34
C LEU A 164 45.31 -10.16 -0.92
N GLU A 165 46.03 -9.25 -0.28
CA GLU A 165 47.46 -9.13 -0.45
C GLU A 165 48.07 -10.45 0.04
N MET A 166 48.39 -11.35 -0.89
CA MET A 166 49.14 -12.55 -0.58
C MET A 166 50.58 -12.13 -0.23
N PRO A 167 51.07 -12.39 1.00
CA PRO A 167 52.47 -12.17 1.31
C PRO A 167 53.31 -13.16 0.49
N ARG A 168 54.14 -12.63 -0.43
CA ARG A 168 55.23 -13.42 -1.01
C ARG A 168 56.19 -13.79 0.10
N LYS A 169 56.36 -15.10 0.32
CA LYS A 169 57.58 -15.69 0.85
C LYS A 169 58.11 -16.68 -0.18
#